data_AF-A0A7C3A4I9-F1
#
_entry.id   AF-A0A7C3A4I9-F1
#
_cell.length_a   1.000
_cell.length_b   1.000
_cell.length_c   1.000
_cell.angle_alpha   90.00
_cell.angle_beta   90.00
_cell.angle_gamma   90.00
#
_symmetry.space_group_name_H-M   'P 1'
#
loop_
_entity.id
_entity.type
_entity.pdbx_description
1 polymer ?
#
loop_
_entity_poly.entity_id
_entity_poly.type
_entity_poly.pdbx_seq_one_letter_code
_entity_poly.pdbx_strand_id
1 'polypeptide(L)'
;MVSKEVLLRIYEELYKKFGPQGWWPAETPFEVIVGAVLTQNTAWGNVERALRNLKGGGALSPQRIAEMQQRELQELIRPAGYFRVKAERLKAVVEFLLEEFEGSVEKMASKPLEELRPKLLRVKGIGPETADSILLYACEKPIFVV
;
A
#
# COMPACT_ATOMS: atom_id res chain seq x y z
N MET A 1 -3.67 9.24 -29.06
CA MET A 1 -4.07 8.14 -28.15
C MET A 1 -3.48 6.85 -28.70
N VAL A 2 -2.89 6.02 -27.84
CA VAL A 2 -2.38 4.69 -28.21
C VAL A 2 -3.57 3.74 -28.38
N SER A 3 -3.58 2.89 -29.41
CA SER A 3 -4.69 1.95 -29.63
C SER A 3 -4.62 0.75 -28.68
N LYS A 4 -5.75 0.08 -28.45
CA LYS A 4 -5.83 -1.11 -27.60
C LYS A 4 -4.87 -2.22 -28.09
N GLU A 5 -4.78 -2.38 -29.40
CA GLU A 5 -3.93 -3.37 -30.06
C GLU A 5 -2.45 -3.11 -29.76
N VAL A 6 -2.04 -1.83 -29.75
CA VAL A 6 -0.67 -1.45 -29.40
C VAL A 6 -0.37 -1.75 -27.93
N LEU A 7 -1.30 -1.46 -27.01
CA LEU A 7 -1.12 -1.77 -25.58
C LEU A 7 -1.02 -3.28 -25.33
N LEU A 8 -1.87 -4.08 -25.97
CA LEU A 8 -1.83 -5.54 -25.83
C LEU A 8 -0.51 -6.11 -26.38
N ARG A 9 -0.04 -5.60 -27.51
CA ARG A 9 1.26 -6.01 -28.05
C ARG A 9 2.41 -5.67 -27.12
N ILE A 10 2.41 -4.47 -26.52
CA ILE A 10 3.42 -4.09 -25.52
C ILE A 10 3.36 -5.05 -24.32
N TYR A 11 2.16 -5.31 -23.80
CA TYR A 11 1.96 -6.24 -22.69
C TYR A 11 2.49 -7.64 -23.02
N GLU A 12 2.14 -8.21 -24.18
CA GLU A 12 2.56 -9.55 -24.59
C GLU A 12 4.08 -9.66 -24.73
N GLU A 13 4.74 -8.68 -25.36
CA GLU A 13 6.19 -8.66 -25.52
C GLU A 13 6.92 -8.56 -24.17
N LEU A 14 6.44 -7.68 -23.27
CA LEU A 14 6.99 -7.56 -21.92
C LEU A 14 6.76 -8.83 -21.10
N TYR A 15 5.55 -9.39 -21.16
CA TYR A 15 5.21 -10.62 -20.45
C TYR A 15 6.03 -11.81 -20.95
N LYS A 16 6.23 -11.94 -22.27
CA LYS A 16 7.09 -12.97 -22.85
C LYS A 16 8.54 -12.84 -22.41
N LYS A 17 9.05 -11.62 -22.28
CA LYS A 17 10.44 -11.34 -21.91
C LYS A 17 10.71 -11.58 -20.41
N PHE A 18 9.81 -11.10 -19.56
CA PHE A 18 10.04 -11.05 -18.12
C PHE A 18 9.27 -12.14 -17.37
N GLY A 19 8.11 -12.59 -17.88
CA GLY A 19 7.23 -13.53 -17.20
C GLY A 19 6.50 -12.89 -16.01
N PRO A 20 5.81 -13.69 -15.18
CA PRO A 20 5.20 -13.20 -13.95
C PRO A 20 6.28 -12.67 -13.00
N GLN A 21 6.22 -11.38 -12.67
CA GLN A 21 7.25 -10.73 -11.84
C GLN A 21 6.95 -10.79 -10.33
N GLY A 22 5.71 -11.06 -9.92
CA GLY A 22 5.32 -10.91 -8.52
C GLY A 22 5.61 -9.49 -8.02
N TRP A 23 5.14 -8.48 -8.78
CA TRP A 23 5.56 -7.08 -8.69
C TRP A 23 5.58 -6.46 -7.28
N TRP A 24 4.72 -6.94 -6.37
CA TRP A 24 4.71 -6.49 -4.99
C TRP A 24 5.17 -7.59 -4.02
N PRO A 25 6.38 -7.50 -3.45
CA PRO A 25 6.88 -8.52 -2.53
C PRO A 25 6.34 -8.24 -1.12
N ALA A 26 5.18 -8.82 -0.81
CA ALA A 26 4.56 -8.77 0.51
C ALA A 26 3.99 -10.14 0.90
N GLU A 27 3.97 -10.44 2.20
CA GLU A 27 3.41 -11.70 2.72
C GLU A 27 1.91 -11.59 2.99
N THR A 28 1.39 -10.38 3.20
CA THR A 28 -0.01 -10.13 3.54
C THR A 28 -0.58 -8.90 2.83
N PRO A 29 -1.90 -8.83 2.60
CA PRO A 29 -2.55 -7.63 2.07
C PRO A 29 -2.34 -6.38 2.94
N PHE A 30 -2.22 -6.53 4.26
CA PHE A 30 -1.93 -5.41 5.14
C PHE A 30 -0.50 -4.89 4.97
N GLU A 31 0.47 -5.78 4.77
CA GLU A 31 1.83 -5.40 4.44
C GLU A 31 1.91 -4.61 3.13
N VAL A 32 1.08 -4.94 2.13
CA VAL A 32 0.95 -4.15 0.91
C VAL A 32 0.52 -2.71 1.21
N ILE A 33 -0.51 -2.52 2.05
CA ILE A 33 -0.99 -1.18 2.44
C ILE A 33 0.14 -0.37 3.09
N VAL A 34 0.86 -0.97 4.03
CA VAL A 34 1.98 -0.31 4.73
C VAL A 34 3.09 0.02 3.72
N GLY A 35 3.46 -0.92 2.85
CA GLY A 35 4.45 -0.71 1.80
C GLY A 35 4.07 0.43 0.84
N ALA A 36 2.79 0.56 0.48
CA ALA A 36 2.30 1.57 -0.45
C ALA A 36 2.41 2.98 0.12
N VAL A 37 2.17 3.13 1.42
CA VAL A 37 2.42 4.41 2.11
C VAL A 37 3.93 4.67 2.22
N LEU A 38 4.71 3.63 2.55
CA LEU A 38 6.14 3.76 2.79
C LEU A 38 6.95 4.02 1.51
N THR A 39 6.50 3.57 0.34
CA THR A 39 7.23 3.73 -0.92
C THR A 39 7.20 5.16 -1.48
N GLN A 40 6.31 6.02 -0.96
CA GLN A 40 6.20 7.42 -1.39
C GLN A 40 7.56 8.13 -1.21
N ASN A 41 8.15 8.63 -2.30
CA ASN A 41 9.44 9.33 -2.31
C ASN A 41 10.59 8.57 -1.62
N THR A 42 10.69 7.25 -1.81
CA THR A 42 11.83 6.46 -1.31
C THR A 42 12.11 5.25 -2.20
N ALA A 43 13.32 4.69 -2.09
CA ALA A 43 13.68 3.45 -2.78
C ALA A 43 13.11 2.23 -2.05
N TRP A 44 12.73 1.19 -2.80
CA TRP A 44 12.13 -0.03 -2.24
C TRP A 44 12.99 -0.68 -1.14
N GLY A 45 14.32 -0.73 -1.30
CA GLY A 45 15.21 -1.30 -0.27
C GLY A 45 15.12 -0.60 1.11
N ASN A 46 14.73 0.67 1.15
CA ASN A 46 14.45 1.38 2.40
C ASN A 46 13.08 1.00 2.99
N VAL A 47 12.08 0.76 2.14
CA VAL A 47 10.77 0.24 2.53
C VAL A 47 10.92 -1.14 3.16
N GLU A 48 11.67 -2.04 2.53
CA GLU A 48 11.92 -3.38 3.06
C GLU A 48 12.57 -3.35 4.45
N ARG A 49 13.53 -2.44 4.66
CA ARG A 49 14.14 -2.22 5.99
C ARG A 49 13.10 -1.77 7.02
N ALA A 50 12.23 -0.83 6.66
CA ALA A 50 11.17 -0.37 7.55
C ALA A 50 10.13 -1.47 7.84
N LEU A 51 9.73 -2.26 6.84
CA LEU A 51 8.83 -3.40 7.00
C LEU A 51 9.45 -4.47 7.90
N ARG A 52 10.74 -4.80 7.73
CA ARG A 52 11.46 -5.71 8.64
C ARG A 52 11.50 -5.19 10.08
N ASN A 53 11.71 -3.89 10.28
CA ASN A 53 11.67 -3.30 11.62
C ASN A 53 10.27 -3.43 12.24
N LEU A 54 9.21 -3.14 11.49
CA LEU A 54 7.83 -3.28 11.96
C LEU A 54 7.50 -4.74 12.31
N LYS A 55 7.89 -5.70 11.46
CA LYS A 55 7.72 -7.14 11.71
C LYS A 55 8.49 -7.59 12.95
N GLY A 56 9.78 -7.26 13.04
CA GLY A 56 10.63 -7.61 14.16
C GLY A 56 10.18 -7.00 15.49
N GLY A 57 9.52 -5.84 15.45
CA GLY A 57 8.89 -5.22 16.60
C GLY A 57 7.47 -5.71 16.93
N GLY A 58 6.93 -6.68 16.18
CA GLY A 58 5.54 -7.15 16.36
C GLY A 58 4.50 -6.07 16.09
N ALA A 59 4.86 -5.06 15.29
CA ALA A 59 4.08 -3.86 15.06
C ALA A 59 3.27 -3.89 13.77
N LEU A 60 3.49 -4.88 12.89
CA LEU A 60 2.85 -4.95 11.57
C LEU A 60 1.41 -5.48 11.64
N SER A 61 0.54 -4.78 12.36
CA SER A 61 -0.91 -4.97 12.31
C SER A 61 -1.65 -3.63 12.44
N PRO A 62 -2.91 -3.53 11.98
CA PRO A 62 -3.70 -2.31 12.11
C PRO A 62 -3.78 -1.84 13.57
N GLN A 63 -4.15 -2.73 14.49
CA GLN A 63 -4.35 -2.39 15.90
C GLN A 63 -3.04 -1.90 16.53
N ARG A 64 -1.93 -2.58 16.25
CA ARG A 64 -0.61 -2.20 16.80
C ARG A 64 -0.15 -0.84 16.29
N ILE A 65 -0.31 -0.53 15.01
CA ILE A 65 0.07 0.78 14.45
C ILE A 65 -0.83 1.90 15.00
N ALA A 66 -2.13 1.64 15.19
CA ALA A 66 -3.06 2.60 15.77
C ALA A 66 -2.68 2.98 17.21
N GLU A 67 -2.40 1.99 18.05
CA GLU A 67 -2.09 2.16 19.48
C GLU A 67 -0.65 2.66 19.73
N MET A 68 0.29 2.35 18.84
CA MET A 68 1.70 2.67 19.01
C MET A 68 1.95 4.18 19.15
N GLN A 69 2.87 4.57 20.04
CA GLN A 69 3.24 5.97 20.15
C GLN A 69 3.86 6.47 18.84
N GLN A 70 3.48 7.69 18.43
CA GLN A 70 3.92 8.24 17.16
C GLN A 70 5.46 8.26 17.02
N ARG A 71 6.19 8.51 18.12
CA ARG A 71 7.66 8.50 18.12
C ARG A 71 8.25 7.11 17.87
N GLU A 72 7.66 6.07 18.44
CA GLU A 72 8.13 4.68 18.25
C GLU A 72 7.93 4.25 16.79
N LEU A 73 6.74 4.53 16.23
CA LEU A 73 6.44 4.26 14.83
C LEU A 73 7.42 4.98 13.90
N GLN A 74 7.72 6.25 14.17
CA GLN A 74 8.68 7.05 13.42
C GLN A 74 10.07 6.43 13.38
N GLU A 75 10.55 5.87 14.50
CA GLU A 75 11.87 5.23 14.54
C GLU A 75 11.90 3.91 13.76
N LEU A 76 10.84 3.10 13.85
CA LEU A 76 10.74 1.85 13.08
C LEU A 76 10.76 2.11 11.56
N ILE A 77 10.08 3.16 11.11
CA ILE A 77 9.98 3.50 9.68
C ILE A 77 11.01 4.53 9.21
N ARG A 78 11.92 4.97 10.08
CA ARG A 78 12.97 5.95 9.77
C ARG A 78 13.74 5.66 8.47
N PRO A 79 14.10 4.39 8.14
CA PRO A 79 14.80 4.09 6.90
C PRO A 79 14.05 4.56 5.64
N ALA A 80 12.71 4.57 5.66
CA ALA A 80 11.89 4.96 4.53
C ALA A 80 11.94 6.47 4.21
N GLY A 81 12.58 7.31 5.02
CA GLY A 81 12.63 8.76 4.81
C GLY A 81 11.27 9.44 5.01
N TYR A 82 11.24 10.76 5.19
CA TYR A 82 10.01 11.53 5.51
C TYR A 82 9.16 10.89 6.63
N PHE A 83 9.82 10.20 7.57
CA PHE A 83 9.19 9.28 8.51
C PHE A 83 8.15 9.93 9.42
N ARG A 84 8.28 11.24 9.70
CA ARG A 84 7.25 11.99 10.46
C ARG A 84 5.91 12.01 9.73
N VAL A 85 5.93 12.42 8.46
CA VAL A 85 4.74 12.49 7.60
C VAL A 85 4.23 11.08 7.29
N LYS A 86 5.12 10.12 7.05
CA LYS A 86 4.71 8.73 6.80
C LYS A 86 4.06 8.07 8.02
N ALA A 87 4.52 8.38 9.24
CA ALA A 87 3.88 7.89 10.46
C ALA A 87 2.45 8.42 10.59
N GLU A 88 2.22 9.71 10.29
CA GLU A 88 0.87 10.29 10.27
C GLU A 88 -0.02 9.63 9.20
N ARG A 89 0.51 9.39 7.99
CA ARG A 89 -0.21 8.73 6.89
C ARG A 89 -0.56 7.28 7.22
N LEU A 90 0.38 6.54 7.83
CA LEU A 90 0.13 5.17 8.29
C LEU A 90 -0.96 5.13 9.35
N LYS A 91 -0.94 6.03 10.32
CA LYS A 91 -2.03 6.12 11.30
C LYS A 91 -3.36 6.45 10.64
N ALA A 92 -3.41 7.39 9.71
CA ALA A 92 -4.63 7.77 9.01
C ALA A 92 -5.24 6.61 8.18
N VAL A 93 -4.41 5.84 7.44
CA VAL A 93 -4.92 4.69 6.66
C VAL A 93 -5.35 3.53 7.55
N VAL A 94 -4.66 3.33 8.69
CA VAL A 94 -5.03 2.32 9.68
C VAL A 94 -6.32 2.68 10.41
N GLU A 95 -6.50 3.94 10.80
CA GLU A 95 -7.75 4.45 11.39
C GLU A 95 -8.92 4.22 10.42
N PHE A 96 -8.77 4.61 9.16
CA PHE A 96 -9.73 4.32 8.10
C PHE A 96 -10.07 2.81 8.01
N LEU A 97 -9.06 1.94 8.01
CA LEU A 97 -9.26 0.50 7.93
C LEU A 97 -9.98 -0.06 9.17
N LEU A 98 -9.68 0.46 10.36
CA LEU A 98 -10.32 0.08 11.61
C LEU A 98 -11.78 0.54 11.67
N GLU A 99 -12.07 1.78 11.29
CA GLU A 99 -13.40 2.37 11.37
C GLU A 99 -14.36 1.80 10.32
N GLU A 100 -13.92 1.67 9.07
CA GLU A 100 -14.80 1.25 7.97
C GLU A 100 -14.87 -0.28 7.80
N PHE A 101 -13.83 -0.99 8.26
CA PHE A 101 -13.66 -2.42 7.95
C PHE A 101 -13.15 -3.26 9.14
N GLU A 102 -13.20 -2.73 10.37
CA GLU A 102 -12.80 -3.43 11.60
C GLU A 102 -11.36 -3.98 11.55
N GLY A 103 -10.49 -3.33 10.76
CA GLY A 103 -9.09 -3.74 10.59
C GLY A 103 -8.86 -4.85 9.58
N SER A 104 -9.89 -5.35 8.89
CA SER A 104 -9.77 -6.45 7.92
C SER A 104 -9.63 -5.93 6.48
N VAL A 105 -8.52 -6.28 5.84
CA VAL A 105 -8.30 -5.96 4.42
C VAL A 105 -9.23 -6.79 3.53
N GLU A 106 -9.63 -7.98 3.96
CA GLU A 106 -10.58 -8.85 3.28
C GLU A 106 -11.99 -8.23 3.25
N LYS A 107 -12.43 -7.65 4.37
CA LYS A 107 -13.69 -6.89 4.43
C LYS A 107 -13.64 -5.68 3.50
N MET A 108 -12.50 -4.96 3.47
CA MET A 108 -12.29 -3.87 2.52
C MET A 108 -12.36 -4.37 1.07
N ALA A 109 -11.62 -5.44 0.74
CA ALA A 109 -11.55 -6.01 -0.59
C ALA A 109 -12.90 -6.55 -1.09
N SER A 110 -13.84 -6.88 -0.19
CA SER A 110 -15.19 -7.31 -0.58
C SER A 110 -16.04 -6.20 -1.23
N LYS A 111 -15.66 -4.92 -1.05
CA LYS A 111 -16.43 -3.78 -1.58
C LYS A 111 -16.12 -3.48 -3.05
N PRO A 112 -17.05 -2.85 -3.80
CA PRO A 112 -16.80 -2.43 -5.19
C PRO A 112 -15.68 -1.39 -5.31
N LEU A 113 -14.96 -1.40 -6.44
CA LEU A 113 -13.87 -0.46 -6.71
C LEU A 113 -14.34 1.00 -6.68
N GLU A 114 -15.54 1.23 -7.20
CA GLU A 114 -16.22 2.53 -7.31
C GLU A 114 -16.55 3.12 -5.94
N GLU A 115 -16.72 2.28 -4.93
CA GLU A 115 -16.92 2.69 -3.54
C GLU A 115 -15.56 2.92 -2.85
N LEU A 116 -14.62 2.00 -3.02
CA LEU A 116 -13.35 2.03 -2.29
C LEU A 116 -12.43 3.17 -2.72
N ARG A 117 -12.31 3.44 -4.02
CA ARG A 117 -11.36 4.43 -4.52
C ARG A 117 -11.65 5.84 -4.01
N PRO A 118 -12.89 6.37 -4.07
CA PRO A 118 -13.20 7.66 -3.47
C PRO A 118 -12.97 7.71 -1.96
N LYS A 119 -13.22 6.60 -1.24
CA LYS A 119 -12.96 6.51 0.21
C LYS A 119 -11.47 6.63 0.52
N LEU A 120 -10.62 5.85 -0.16
CA LEU A 120 -9.16 5.90 0.01
C LEU A 120 -8.59 7.29 -0.32
N LEU A 121 -9.08 7.93 -1.39
CA LEU A 121 -8.63 9.28 -1.78
C LEU A 121 -8.99 10.38 -0.77
N ARG A 122 -9.95 10.13 0.14
CA ARG A 122 -10.29 11.04 1.24
C ARG A 122 -9.38 10.86 2.45
N VAL A 123 -8.66 9.75 2.54
CA VAL A 123 -7.71 9.50 3.64
C VAL A 123 -6.54 10.47 3.52
N LYS A 124 -6.26 11.20 4.60
CA LYS A 124 -5.22 12.24 4.62
C LYS A 124 -3.87 11.67 4.19
N GLY A 125 -3.35 12.20 3.08
CA GLY A 125 -2.03 11.85 2.56
C GLY A 125 -1.98 10.58 1.70
N ILE A 126 -3.13 10.03 1.33
CA ILE A 126 -3.27 8.98 0.32
C ILE A 126 -3.66 9.64 -1.01
N GLY A 127 -2.70 9.69 -1.94
CA GLY A 127 -2.92 10.17 -3.31
C GLY A 127 -3.36 9.05 -4.26
N PRO A 128 -3.65 9.38 -5.54
CA PRO A 128 -4.06 8.42 -6.57
C PRO A 128 -3.13 7.21 -6.68
N GLU A 129 -1.82 7.42 -6.83
CA GLU A 129 -0.84 6.34 -6.96
C GLU A 129 -0.89 5.35 -5.77
N THR A 130 -0.98 5.86 -4.54
CA THR A 130 -1.04 5.02 -3.34
C THR A 130 -2.39 4.32 -3.20
N ALA A 131 -3.49 5.02 -3.48
CA ALA A 131 -4.82 4.42 -3.47
C ALA A 131 -4.91 3.29 -4.49
N ASP A 132 -4.44 3.53 -5.71
CA ASP A 132 -4.51 2.56 -6.80
C ASP A 132 -3.56 1.38 -6.54
N SER A 133 -2.40 1.61 -5.89
CA SER A 133 -1.51 0.53 -5.42
C SER A 133 -2.18 -0.35 -4.36
N ILE A 134 -2.85 0.24 -3.37
CA ILE A 134 -3.61 -0.51 -2.35
C ILE A 134 -4.72 -1.33 -3.01
N LEU A 135 -5.50 -0.71 -3.89
CA LEU A 135 -6.63 -1.36 -4.55
C LEU A 135 -6.18 -2.52 -5.44
N LEU A 136 -5.12 -2.33 -6.21
CA LEU A 136 -4.58 -3.37 -7.08
C LEU A 136 -3.93 -4.50 -6.29
N TYR A 137 -2.98 -4.18 -5.41
CA TYR A 137 -2.11 -5.20 -4.81
C TYR A 137 -2.63 -5.77 -3.48
N ALA A 138 -3.44 -5.02 -2.71
CA ALA A 138 -4.02 -5.50 -1.45
C ALA A 138 -5.46 -5.99 -1.61
N CYS A 139 -6.23 -5.39 -2.52
CA CYS A 139 -7.65 -5.72 -2.73
C CYS A 139 -7.95 -6.43 -4.04
N GLU A 140 -6.94 -6.72 -4.86
CA GLU A 140 -7.05 -7.41 -6.15
C GLU A 140 -8.11 -6.79 -7.09
N LYS A 141 -8.25 -5.47 -7.07
CA LYS A 141 -9.17 -4.75 -7.96
C LYS A 141 -8.54 -4.55 -9.34
N PRO A 142 -9.34 -4.62 -10.43
CA PRO A 142 -8.84 -4.43 -11.79
C PRO A 142 -8.62 -2.94 -12.09
N ILE A 143 -7.62 -2.34 -11.44
CA ILE A 143 -7.21 -0.94 -11.61
C ILE A 143 -5.73 -0.88 -11.97
N PHE A 144 -5.34 0.12 -12.76
CA PHE A 144 -3.95 0.37 -13.09
C PHE A 144 -3.42 1.53 -12.25
N VAL A 145 -2.21 1.40 -11.71
CA VAL A 145 -1.57 2.45 -10.90
C VAL A 145 -1.17 3.62 -11.81
N VAL A 146 -1.60 4.84 -11.46
CA VAL A 146 -1.35 6.09 -12.22
C VAL A 146 -1.01 7.28 -11.34
#